data_AF-A0A7S1F9B2-F1
#
_entry.id   AF-A0A7S1F9B2-F1
#
_cell.length_a   1.000
_cell.length_b   1.000
_cell.length_c   1.000
_cell.angle_alpha   90.00
_cell.angle_beta   90.00
_cell.angle_gamma   90.00
#
_symmetry.space_group_name_H-M   'P 1'
#
loop_
_entity.id
_entity.type
_entity.pdbx_description
1 polymer ?
#
loop_
_entity_poly.entity_id
_entity_poly.type
_entity_poly.pdbx_seq_one_letter_code
_entity_poly.pdbx_strand_id
1 'polypeptide(L)'
;MALLTLFMVVSGGVSWWDVIRLFFGLSMFHVMLFLLFVVIMLFAVMNIITGIFVSDAVDRASKDRDIVLEVEQERNASKIAALRNLFREVDRLGAGHITPRDFVTSLETEEVKTVLTILDLDISDTVAFFKILDVDENSMIEIDEFV
;
A
#
# COMPACT_ATOMS: atom_id res chain seq x y z
N MET A 1 38.41 -10.24 -29.73
CA MET A 1 37.95 -9.01 -30.42
C MET A 1 36.50 -9.09 -30.87
N ALA A 2 36.02 -10.17 -31.50
CA ALA A 2 34.63 -10.26 -32.00
C ALA A 2 33.54 -9.99 -30.93
N LEU A 3 33.63 -10.62 -29.75
CA LEU A 3 32.70 -10.36 -28.64
C LEU A 3 32.69 -8.89 -28.19
N LEU A 4 33.87 -8.26 -28.16
CA LEU A 4 34.01 -6.85 -27.80
C LEU A 4 33.35 -5.94 -28.84
N THR A 5 33.52 -6.23 -30.13
CA THR A 5 32.86 -5.48 -31.21
C THR A 5 31.34 -5.63 -31.14
N LEU A 6 30.82 -6.83 -30.92
CA LEU A 6 29.37 -7.05 -30.75
C LEU A 6 28.82 -6.29 -29.54
N PHE A 7 29.54 -6.31 -28.42
CA PHE A 7 29.19 -5.53 -27.24
C PHE A 7 29.21 -4.03 -27.52
N MET A 8 30.25 -3.50 -28.18
CA MET A 8 30.33 -2.08 -28.58
C MET A 8 29.19 -1.68 -29.51
N VAL A 9 28.78 -2.55 -30.42
CA VAL A 9 27.65 -2.29 -31.32
C VAL A 9 26.32 -2.19 -30.56
N VAL A 10 26.07 -3.08 -29.60
CA VAL A 10 24.83 -3.08 -28.82
C VAL A 10 24.80 -1.94 -27.79
N SER A 11 25.93 -1.63 -27.17
CA SER A 11 26.05 -0.57 -26.16
C SER A 11 26.21 0.85 -26.72
N GLY A 12 26.33 0.99 -28.05
CA GLY A 12 26.49 2.29 -28.71
C GLY A 12 27.92 2.84 -28.76
N GLY A 13 28.94 2.03 -28.47
CA GLY A 13 30.35 2.40 -28.57
C GLY A 13 30.88 2.51 -30.00
N VAL A 14 30.33 1.72 -30.95
CA VAL A 14 30.62 1.84 -32.39
C VAL A 14 29.33 1.66 -33.19
N SER A 15 29.18 2.39 -34.29
CA SER A 15 28.00 2.24 -35.14
C SER A 15 27.97 0.83 -35.77
N TRP A 16 26.80 0.17 -35.71
CA TRP A 16 26.57 -1.10 -36.41
C TRP A 16 26.87 -0.99 -37.91
N TRP A 17 26.69 0.21 -38.47
CA TRP A 17 26.95 0.52 -39.87
C TRP A 17 28.44 0.47 -40.24
N ASP A 18 29.33 0.86 -39.33
CA ASP A 18 30.77 0.83 -39.58
C ASP A 18 31.29 -0.61 -39.62
N VAL A 19 30.70 -1.48 -38.79
CA VAL A 19 31.03 -2.91 -38.74
C VAL A 19 30.45 -3.68 -39.92
N ILE A 20 29.19 -3.42 -40.30
CA ILE A 20 28.54 -4.16 -41.39
C ILE A 20 29.17 -3.90 -42.76
N ARG A 21 29.72 -2.70 -42.97
CA ARG A 21 30.39 -2.32 -44.23
C ARG A 21 31.55 -3.26 -44.59
N LEU A 22 32.26 -3.78 -43.59
CA LEU A 22 33.37 -4.72 -43.78
C LEU A 22 32.89 -6.07 -44.32
N PHE A 23 31.63 -6.46 -44.05
CA PHE A 23 31.06 -7.73 -44.49
C PHE A 23 30.54 -7.72 -45.93
N PHE A 24 30.30 -6.56 -46.53
CA PHE A 24 29.83 -6.47 -47.93
C PHE A 24 30.83 -7.05 -48.93
N GLY A 25 32.14 -7.03 -48.62
CA GLY A 25 33.18 -7.61 -49.47
C GLY A 25 33.37 -9.12 -49.32
N LEU A 26 32.68 -9.78 -48.38
CA LEU A 26 32.89 -11.19 -48.04
C LEU A 26 31.74 -12.08 -48.55
N SER A 27 30.54 -11.91 -48.00
CA SER A 27 29.35 -12.66 -48.41
C SER A 27 28.08 -12.06 -47.78
N MET A 28 27.01 -12.03 -48.57
CA MET A 28 25.71 -11.49 -48.17
C MET A 28 25.09 -12.24 -46.98
N PHE A 29 25.45 -13.50 -46.76
CA PHE A 29 24.99 -14.27 -45.62
C PHE A 29 25.44 -13.67 -44.27
N HIS A 30 26.70 -13.21 -44.19
CA HIS A 30 27.25 -12.61 -42.97
C HIS A 30 26.59 -11.27 -42.65
N VAL A 31 26.26 -10.49 -43.69
CA VAL A 31 25.52 -9.23 -43.57
C VAL A 31 24.14 -9.49 -42.97
N MET A 32 23.41 -10.48 -43.49
CA MET A 32 22.08 -10.83 -43.00
C MET A 32 22.11 -11.34 -41.56
N LEU A 33 23.06 -12.22 -41.23
CA LEU A 33 23.22 -12.76 -39.88
C LEU A 33 23.53 -11.65 -38.85
N PHE A 34 24.42 -10.72 -39.21
CA PHE A 34 24.77 -9.60 -38.34
C PHE A 34 23.60 -8.63 -38.14
N LEU A 35 22.83 -8.32 -39.19
CA LEU A 35 21.62 -7.50 -39.06
C LEU A 35 20.58 -8.15 -38.17
N LEU A 36 20.35 -9.45 -38.33
CA LEU A 36 19.42 -10.19 -37.48
C LEU A 36 19.83 -10.11 -36.01
N PHE A 37 21.12 -10.29 -35.72
CA PHE A 37 21.67 -10.11 -34.37
C PHE A 37 21.39 -8.70 -33.82
N VAL A 38 21.68 -7.65 -34.58
CA VAL A 38 21.47 -6.26 -34.13
C VAL A 38 20.00 -5.98 -33.86
N VAL A 39 19.10 -6.43 -34.74
CA VAL A 39 17.65 -6.26 -34.58
C VAL A 39 17.15 -6.98 -33.33
N ILE A 40 17.53 -8.25 -33.12
CA ILE A 40 17.11 -9.01 -31.93
C ILE A 40 17.66 -8.36 -30.66
N MET A 41 18.92 -7.97 -30.64
CA MET A 41 19.51 -7.35 -29.46
C MET A 41 18.84 -6.02 -29.10
N LEU A 42 18.65 -5.12 -30.08
CA LEU A 42 18.12 -3.79 -29.83
C LEU A 42 16.60 -3.78 -29.60
N PHE A 43 15.82 -4.54 -30.37
CA PHE A 43 14.36 -4.48 -30.29
C PHE A 43 13.73 -5.53 -29.40
N ALA A 44 14.37 -6.69 -29.21
CA ALA A 44 13.83 -7.73 -28.34
C ALA A 44 14.53 -7.72 -26.99
N VAL A 45 15.85 -8.00 -26.95
CA VAL A 45 16.56 -8.22 -25.68
C VAL A 45 16.57 -6.96 -24.81
N MET A 46 16.95 -5.81 -25.36
CA MET A 46 16.98 -4.55 -24.58
C MET A 46 15.59 -4.14 -24.09
N ASN A 47 14.55 -4.34 -24.90
CA ASN A 47 13.17 -4.02 -24.51
C ASN A 47 12.62 -5.00 -23.46
N ILE A 48 12.96 -6.29 -23.54
CA ILE A 48 12.60 -7.28 -22.51
C ILE A 48 13.26 -6.92 -21.18
N ILE A 49 14.55 -6.62 -21.18
CA ILE A 49 15.29 -6.23 -19.97
C ILE A 49 14.67 -4.97 -19.36
N THR A 50 14.42 -3.96 -20.19
CA THR A 50 13.76 -2.72 -19.74
C THR A 50 12.37 -3.00 -19.19
N GLY A 51 11.60 -3.86 -19.84
CA GLY A 51 10.26 -4.26 -19.40
C GLY A 51 10.27 -4.94 -18.03
N ILE A 52 11.23 -5.83 -17.77
CA ILE A 52 11.41 -6.48 -16.46
C ILE A 52 11.70 -5.42 -15.39
N PHE A 53 12.65 -4.51 -15.63
CA PHE A 53 12.98 -3.47 -14.64
C PHE A 53 11.81 -2.51 -14.38
N VAL A 54 11.04 -2.15 -15.41
CA VAL A 54 9.86 -1.31 -15.25
C VAL A 54 8.76 -2.05 -14.49
N SER A 55 8.51 -3.33 -14.79
CA SER A 55 7.56 -4.15 -14.05
C SER A 55 7.94 -4.26 -12.58
N ASP A 56 9.21 -4.57 -12.28
CA ASP A 56 9.72 -4.65 -10.91
C ASP A 56 9.59 -3.31 -10.16
N ALA A 57 9.82 -2.19 -10.85
CA ALA A 57 9.66 -0.86 -10.26
C ALA A 57 8.20 -0.54 -9.94
N VAL A 58 7.27 -0.90 -10.85
CA VAL A 58 5.82 -0.73 -10.65
C VAL A 58 5.31 -1.61 -9.52
N ASP A 59 5.72 -2.89 -9.48
CA ASP A 59 5.31 -3.84 -8.43
C ASP A 59 5.80 -3.44 -7.05
N ARG A 60 7.00 -2.84 -6.95
CA ARG A 60 7.49 -2.28 -5.68
C ARG A 60 6.70 -1.06 -5.26
N ALA A 61 6.43 -0.14 -6.19
CA ALA A 61 5.63 1.04 -5.90
C ALA A 61 4.18 0.69 -5.49
N SER A 62 3.60 -0.38 -6.05
CA SER A 62 2.27 -0.84 -5.64
C SER A 62 2.28 -1.49 -4.26
N LYS A 63 3.29 -2.31 -3.95
CA LYS A 63 3.44 -2.93 -2.62
C LYS A 63 3.56 -1.90 -1.51
N ASP A 64 4.29 -0.80 -1.73
CA ASP A 64 4.38 0.26 -0.73
C ASP A 64 2.99 0.86 -0.40
N ARG A 65 2.11 0.98 -1.40
CA ARG A 65 0.73 1.44 -1.18
C ARG A 65 -0.11 0.41 -0.43
N ASP A 66 0.01 -0.87 -0.80
CA ASP A 66 -0.73 -1.95 -0.16
C ASP A 66 -0.33 -2.12 1.31
N ILE A 67 0.96 -1.99 1.62
CA ILE A 67 1.48 -1.99 3.00
C ILE A 67 0.88 -0.84 3.81
N VAL A 68 0.81 0.37 3.24
CA VAL A 68 0.18 1.51 3.92
C VAL A 68 -1.30 1.24 4.22
N LEU A 69 -2.03 0.65 3.27
CA LEU A 69 -3.43 0.27 3.47
C LEU A 69 -3.59 -0.79 4.56
N GLU A 70 -2.73 -1.80 4.58
CA GLU A 70 -2.74 -2.87 5.59
C GLU A 70 -2.47 -2.31 6.99
N VAL A 71 -1.46 -1.43 7.14
CA VAL A 71 -1.14 -0.77 8.41
C VAL A 71 -2.31 0.07 8.92
N GLU A 72 -2.99 0.82 8.05
CA GLU A 72 -4.17 1.60 8.45
C GLU A 72 -5.36 0.70 8.84
N GLN A 73 -5.56 -0.43 8.14
CA GLN A 73 -6.58 -1.41 8.51
C GLN A 73 -6.29 -2.06 9.86
N GLU A 74 -5.06 -2.48 10.13
CA GLU A 74 -4.65 -3.03 11.43
C GLU A 74 -4.80 -2.01 12.55
N ARG A 75 -4.44 -0.75 12.29
CA ARG A 75 -4.62 0.35 13.25
C ARG A 75 -6.09 0.58 13.57
N ASN A 76 -6.97 0.59 12.56
CA ASN A 76 -8.42 0.72 12.78
C ASN A 76 -9.00 -0.50 13.51
N ALA A 77 -8.61 -1.71 13.14
CA ALA A 77 -9.03 -2.93 13.84
C ALA A 77 -8.61 -2.91 15.33
N SER A 78 -7.40 -2.42 15.62
CA SER A 78 -6.89 -2.27 16.97
C SER A 78 -7.67 -1.21 17.77
N LYS A 79 -8.04 -0.08 17.14
CA LYS A 79 -8.91 0.94 17.74
C LYS A 79 -10.30 0.38 18.06
N ILE A 80 -10.92 -0.35 17.12
CA ILE A 80 -12.20 -1.03 17.32
C ILE A 80 -12.12 -2.02 18.49
N ALA A 81 -11.05 -2.82 18.57
CA ALA A 81 -10.85 -3.76 19.66
C ALA A 81 -10.72 -3.05 21.02
N ALA A 82 -10.01 -1.91 21.07
CA ALA A 82 -9.90 -1.09 22.26
C ALA A 82 -11.25 -0.47 22.68
N LEU A 83 -12.03 0.04 21.73
CA LEU A 83 -13.40 0.55 21.98
C LEU A 83 -14.31 -0.56 22.52
N ARG A 84 -14.26 -1.77 21.95
CA ARG A 84 -15.03 -2.92 22.46
C ARG A 84 -14.64 -3.33 23.87
N ASN A 85 -13.34 -3.24 24.21
CA ASN A 85 -12.88 -3.52 25.57
C ASN A 85 -13.37 -2.44 26.55
N LEU A 86 -13.31 -1.17 26.15
CA LEU A 86 -13.82 -0.06 26.94
C LEU A 86 -15.34 -0.17 27.16
N PHE A 87 -16.10 -0.54 26.14
CA PHE A 87 -17.53 -0.80 26.26
C PHE A 87 -17.84 -1.84 27.34
N ARG A 88 -17.08 -2.95 27.37
CA ARG A 88 -17.24 -4.00 28.39
C ARG A 88 -16.88 -3.54 29.80
N GLU A 89 -15.95 -2.60 29.94
CA GLU A 89 -15.56 -2.03 31.23
C GLU A 89 -16.62 -1.07 31.76
N VAL A 90 -17.29 -0.33 30.85
CA VAL A 90 -18.38 0.58 31.18
C VAL A 90 -19.69 -0.18 31.45
N ASP A 91 -19.99 -1.24 30.70
CA ASP A 91 -21.16 -2.13 30.93
C ASP A 91 -20.93 -3.06 32.13
N ARG A 92 -20.90 -2.48 33.33
CA ARG A 92 -20.70 -3.20 34.61
C ARG A 92 -21.80 -4.22 34.91
N LEU A 93 -22.97 -4.05 34.33
CA LEU A 93 -24.13 -4.92 34.55
C LEU A 93 -24.19 -6.07 33.54
N GLY A 94 -23.38 -6.03 32.48
CA GLY A 94 -23.41 -7.02 31.40
C GLY A 94 -24.75 -7.02 30.66
N ALA A 95 -25.40 -5.86 30.60
CA ALA A 95 -26.73 -5.71 30.01
C ALA A 95 -26.68 -5.69 28.47
N GLY A 96 -25.48 -5.53 27.89
CA GLY A 96 -25.26 -5.42 26.46
C GLY A 96 -25.52 -4.02 25.89
N HIS A 97 -25.85 -3.06 26.76
CA HIS A 97 -26.16 -1.68 26.41
C HIS A 97 -25.69 -0.74 27.52
N ILE A 98 -25.31 0.49 27.17
CA ILE A 98 -24.90 1.52 28.12
C ILE A 98 -26.00 2.56 28.26
N THR A 99 -26.45 2.80 29.50
CA THR A 99 -27.43 3.86 29.77
C THR A 99 -26.77 5.24 29.85
N PRO A 100 -27.50 6.35 29.66
CA PRO A 100 -26.93 7.70 29.72
C PRO A 100 -26.27 8.00 31.07
N ARG A 101 -26.81 7.43 32.16
CA ARG A 101 -26.26 7.59 33.51
C ARG A 101 -24.92 6.87 33.67
N ASP A 102 -24.84 5.64 33.18
CA ASP A 102 -23.61 4.85 33.24
C ASP A 102 -22.54 5.45 32.33
N PHE A 103 -22.94 5.98 31.17
CA PHE A 103 -22.07 6.66 30.24
C PHE A 103 -21.45 7.92 30.85
N VAL A 104 -22.26 8.83 31.39
CA VAL A 104 -21.78 10.08 32.02
C VAL A 104 -20.89 9.77 33.22
N THR A 105 -21.30 8.84 34.08
CA THR A 105 -20.52 8.46 35.27
C THR A 105 -19.18 7.84 34.90
N SER A 106 -19.13 7.04 33.83
CA SER A 106 -17.91 6.37 33.40
C SER A 106 -16.99 7.29 32.61
N LEU A 107 -17.54 8.19 31.78
CA LEU A 107 -16.77 9.23 31.08
C LEU A 107 -16.19 10.30 32.00
N GLU A 108 -16.71 10.46 33.22
CA GLU A 108 -16.08 11.32 34.22
C GLU A 108 -14.85 10.68 34.87
N THR A 109 -14.63 9.36 34.70
CA THR A 109 -13.43 8.69 35.20
C THR A 109 -12.20 9.04 34.36
N GLU A 110 -11.09 9.30 35.04
CA GLU A 110 -9.83 9.69 34.41
C GLU A 110 -9.26 8.59 33.50
N GLU A 111 -9.53 7.31 33.83
CA GLU A 111 -9.14 6.14 33.05
C GLU A 111 -9.84 6.11 31.68
N VAL A 112 -11.17 6.25 31.64
CA VAL A 112 -11.95 6.24 30.39
C VAL A 112 -11.60 7.46 29.51
N LYS A 113 -11.43 8.65 30.09
CA LYS A 113 -10.98 9.84 29.35
C LYS A 113 -9.60 9.65 28.73
N THR A 114 -8.68 9.02 29.48
CA THR A 114 -7.32 8.76 29.00
C THR A 114 -7.35 7.80 27.82
N VAL A 115 -8.14 6.72 27.88
CA VAL A 115 -8.27 5.76 26.77
C VAL A 115 -8.90 6.41 25.54
N LEU A 116 -9.94 7.23 25.70
CA LEU A 116 -10.57 7.94 24.59
C LEU A 116 -9.63 8.97 23.95
N THR A 117 -8.83 9.66 24.76
CA THR A 117 -7.76 10.57 24.27
C THR A 117 -6.69 9.79 23.48
N ILE A 118 -6.30 8.60 23.95
CA ILE A 118 -5.37 7.71 23.22
C ILE A 118 -5.96 7.25 21.88
N LEU A 119 -7.29 7.12 21.80
CA LEU A 119 -8.02 6.78 20.58
C LEU A 119 -8.30 7.99 19.66
N ASP A 120 -7.73 9.16 19.99
CA ASP A 120 -7.91 10.43 19.26
C ASP A 120 -9.33 11.02 19.36
N LEU A 121 -10.06 10.66 20.43
CA LEU A 121 -11.41 11.15 20.73
C LEU A 121 -11.35 12.14 21.90
N ASP A 122 -11.34 13.43 21.59
CA ASP A 122 -11.45 14.50 22.60
C ASP A 122 -12.92 14.83 22.85
N ILE A 123 -13.46 14.35 23.98
CA ILE A 123 -14.85 14.53 24.36
C ILE A 123 -14.95 15.67 25.37
N SER A 124 -15.25 16.86 24.87
CA SER A 124 -15.53 18.04 25.69
C SER A 124 -16.97 18.07 26.24
N ASP A 125 -17.92 17.45 25.53
CA ASP A 125 -19.33 17.36 25.93
C ASP A 125 -19.83 15.91 25.79
N THR A 126 -19.97 15.25 26.93
CA THR A 126 -20.37 13.83 27.03
C THR A 126 -21.83 13.62 26.65
N VAL A 127 -22.70 14.62 26.86
CA VAL A 127 -24.13 14.54 26.54
C VAL A 127 -24.35 14.68 25.04
N ALA A 128 -23.65 15.64 24.41
CA ALA A 128 -23.67 15.79 22.96
C ALA A 128 -23.09 14.55 22.26
N PHE A 129 -22.00 13.99 22.80
CA PHE A 129 -21.39 12.78 22.27
C PHE A 129 -22.29 11.54 22.39
N PHE A 130 -22.97 11.36 23.52
CA PHE A 130 -23.97 10.29 23.69
C PHE A 130 -25.05 10.37 22.62
N LYS A 131 -25.56 11.58 22.34
CA LYS A 131 -26.62 11.79 21.34
C LYS A 131 -26.15 11.55 19.90
N ILE A 132 -24.85 11.63 19.63
CA ILE A 132 -24.29 11.32 18.31
C ILE A 132 -24.18 9.80 18.12
N LEU A 133 -23.93 9.06 19.20
CA LEU A 133 -23.82 7.60 19.19
C LEU A 133 -25.19 6.90 19.20
N ASP A 134 -26.18 7.46 19.90
CA ASP A 134 -27.56 6.98 19.93
C ASP A 134 -28.26 7.29 18.59
N VAL A 135 -28.05 6.44 17.59
CA VAL A 135 -28.55 6.65 16.21
C VAL A 135 -30.03 6.29 16.11
N ASP A 136 -30.50 5.33 16.89
CA ASP A 136 -31.89 4.86 16.87
C ASP A 136 -32.81 5.60 17.87
N GLU A 137 -32.25 6.54 18.63
CA GLU A 137 -32.91 7.36 19.65
C GLU A 137 -33.57 6.52 20.77
N ASN A 138 -33.07 5.30 21.02
CA ASN A 138 -33.61 4.42 22.05
C ASN A 138 -33.16 4.80 23.48
N SER A 139 -32.32 5.84 23.60
CA SER A 139 -31.73 6.33 24.87
C SER A 139 -30.79 5.33 25.55
N MET A 140 -30.20 4.40 24.80
CA MET A 140 -29.22 3.41 25.20
C MET A 140 -28.18 3.28 24.07
N ILE A 141 -26.93 2.96 24.40
CA ILE A 141 -25.89 2.73 23.38
C ILE A 141 -25.59 1.25 23.32
N GLU A 142 -25.80 0.64 22.17
CA GLU A 142 -25.39 -0.75 21.90
C GLU A 142 -23.92 -0.83 21.47
N ILE A 143 -23.33 -2.03 21.56
CA ILE A 143 -21.92 -2.22 21.18
C ILE A 143 -21.64 -1.90 19.71
N ASP A 144 -22.64 -2.10 18.84
CA ASP A 144 -22.54 -1.82 17.41
C ASP A 144 -22.70 -0.31 17.10
N GLU A 145 -23.29 0.46 18.01
CA GLU A 145 -23.36 1.94 17.91
C GLU A 145 -22.09 2.61 18.47
N PHE A 146 -21.38 1.90 19.36
CA PHE A 146 -20.15 2.39 19.97
C PHE A 146 -18.88 2.18 19.11
N VAL A 147 -18.94 1.37 18.06
CA VAL A 147 -17.79 0.88 17.26
C VAL A 147 -17.83 1.33 15.81
#